data_AF-A0A3M7G4Z2-F1
#
_entry.id   AF-A0A3M7G4Z2-F1
#
_cell.length_a   1.000
_cell.length_b   1.000
_cell.length_c   1.000
_cell.angle_alpha   90.00
_cell.angle_beta   90.00
_cell.angle_gamma   90.00
#
_symmetry.space_group_name_H-M   'P 1'
#
loop_
_entity.id
_entity.type
_entity.pdbx_description
1 polymer ?
#
loop_
_entity_poly.entity_id
_entity_poly.type
_entity_poly.pdbx_seq_one_letter_code
_entity_poly.pdbx_strand_id
1 'polypeptide(L)'
;MNNDIVEPFPDSQISNAFRAHADSGLPYDISESELQILQDSSIGPQHPAYRHLPPFLSMHDAYRRLISRHQGEESSPDWQAALRRYLEAMSAQYGSLDLPIKMFNDLDTLIFHSDLKHRVNMRWETCRRVGLCRPYETLLGITMAPTNWAIPRIRIRINIDVDWRKVPRTQLIGTVVHEMLHAYFYVHCGVAGQRDVVMGGRMDEGHGVYFYAAGRQLERRWRLTLFDPQDPTGLC
;
A
#
# COMPACT_ATOMS: atom_id res chain seq x y z
N MET A 1 -1.05 -27.66 13.90
CA MET A 1 0.13 -26.80 14.13
C MET A 1 0.21 -25.91 12.90
N ASN A 2 -0.14 -24.63 13.04
CA ASN A 2 -0.30 -23.71 11.90
C ASN A 2 1.05 -23.29 11.36
N ASN A 3 1.25 -23.51 10.06
CA ASN A 3 2.40 -23.05 9.27
C ASN A 3 2.22 -21.61 8.75
N ASP A 4 1.41 -20.77 9.41
CA ASP A 4 1.03 -19.45 8.88
C ASP A 4 2.02 -18.32 9.24
N ILE A 5 3.17 -18.65 9.81
CA ILE A 5 4.25 -17.68 9.98
C ILE A 5 5.10 -17.77 8.73
N VAL A 6 4.73 -17.00 7.69
CA VAL A 6 5.69 -16.64 6.64
C VAL A 6 6.81 -15.90 7.37
N GLU A 7 7.95 -16.57 7.58
CA GLU A 7 9.12 -15.92 8.13
C GLU A 7 9.36 -14.65 7.32
N PRO A 8 9.56 -13.51 7.98
CA PRO A 8 9.74 -12.30 7.25
C PRO A 8 10.99 -12.43 6.38
N PHE A 9 10.80 -12.41 5.06
CA PHE A 9 11.92 -12.37 4.13
C PHE A 9 12.86 -11.22 4.55
N PRO A 10 14.15 -11.52 4.82
CA PRO A 10 15.12 -10.47 5.10
C PRO A 10 15.20 -9.56 3.89
N ASP A 11 15.44 -8.28 4.12
CA ASP A 11 15.60 -7.32 3.03
C ASP A 11 16.67 -7.81 2.06
N SER A 12 16.30 -7.96 0.79
CA SER A 12 17.23 -8.46 -0.22
C SER A 12 18.24 -7.38 -0.62
N GLN A 13 19.41 -7.79 -1.12
CA GLN A 13 20.38 -6.86 -1.71
C GLN A 13 19.78 -6.07 -2.89
N ILE A 14 18.81 -6.65 -3.60
CA ILE A 14 18.08 -5.99 -4.69
C ILE A 14 17.26 -4.82 -4.11
N SER A 15 16.57 -5.04 -3.00
CA SER A 15 15.79 -4.00 -2.32
C SER A 15 16.63 -2.81 -1.85
N ASN A 16 17.94 -2.98 -1.60
CA ASN A 16 18.85 -1.88 -1.28
C ASN A 16 19.31 -1.12 -2.53
N ALA A 17 19.52 -1.82 -3.66
CA ALA A 17 19.98 -1.21 -4.91
C ALA A 17 18.90 -0.36 -5.60
N PHE A 18 17.61 -0.63 -5.32
CA PHE A 18 16.47 0.07 -5.92
C PHE A 18 15.78 1.05 -4.97
N ARG A 19 16.47 1.52 -3.93
CA ARG A 19 15.91 2.53 -3.03
C ARG A 19 15.51 3.80 -3.79
N ALA A 20 14.37 4.36 -3.42
CA ALA A 20 13.99 5.68 -3.88
C ALA A 20 14.73 6.74 -3.05
N HIS A 21 15.31 7.71 -3.74
CA HIS A 21 15.96 8.88 -3.13
C HIS A 21 15.28 10.16 -3.61
N ALA A 22 15.23 11.17 -2.75
CA ALA A 22 14.56 12.45 -3.01
C ALA A 22 15.16 13.17 -4.24
N ASP A 23 16.47 13.04 -4.44
CA ASP A 23 17.27 13.75 -5.46
C ASP A 23 17.54 12.94 -6.75
N SER A 24 16.96 11.74 -6.87
CA SER A 24 17.13 10.86 -8.05
C SER A 24 15.81 10.64 -8.78
N GLY A 25 15.82 10.20 -10.05
CA GLY A 25 14.60 9.81 -10.76
C GLY A 25 13.61 10.95 -11.04
N LEU A 26 12.31 10.70 -10.86
CA LEU A 26 11.24 11.69 -11.07
C LEU A 26 11.21 12.69 -9.90
N PRO A 27 11.29 14.00 -10.15
CA PRO A 27 11.15 15.01 -9.11
C PRO A 27 9.83 14.85 -8.36
N TYR A 28 9.91 14.77 -7.03
CA TYR A 28 8.77 14.74 -6.14
C TYR A 28 9.18 15.35 -4.81
N ASP A 29 8.39 16.28 -4.29
CA ASP A 29 8.71 17.01 -3.07
C ASP A 29 8.43 16.14 -1.83
N ILE A 30 9.46 15.36 -1.46
CA ILE A 30 9.53 14.53 -0.26
C ILE A 30 10.96 14.59 0.30
N SER A 31 11.11 14.62 1.63
CA SER A 31 12.44 14.62 2.24
C SER A 31 13.09 13.23 2.20
N GLU A 32 14.42 13.20 2.07
CA GLU A 32 15.19 11.96 2.14
C GLU A 32 15.00 11.23 3.48
N SER A 33 14.82 11.99 4.57
CA SER A 33 14.54 11.42 5.90
C SER A 33 13.21 10.65 5.95
N GLU A 34 12.15 11.15 5.31
CA GLU A 34 10.86 10.46 5.25
C GLU A 34 10.93 9.23 4.34
N LEU A 35 11.65 9.32 3.22
CA LEU A 35 11.94 8.17 2.37
C LEU A 35 12.74 7.09 3.10
N GLN A 36 13.70 7.49 3.94
CA GLN A 36 14.48 6.56 4.76
C GLN A 36 13.58 5.88 5.79
N ILE A 37 12.73 6.62 6.50
CA ILE A 37 11.77 6.04 7.46
C ILE A 37 10.81 5.07 6.78
N LEU A 38 10.30 5.40 5.59
CA LEU A 38 9.41 4.53 4.84
C LEU A 38 10.11 3.22 4.41
N GLN A 39 11.37 3.29 4.00
CA GLN A 39 12.09 2.15 3.42
C GLN A 39 12.90 1.32 4.44
N ASP A 40 13.13 1.80 5.66
CA ASP A 40 13.94 1.13 6.68
C ASP A 40 13.16 0.06 7.48
N SER A 41 13.38 -1.21 7.20
CA SER A 41 12.66 -2.29 7.87
C SER A 41 13.09 -2.50 9.34
N SER A 42 14.16 -1.85 9.82
CA SER A 42 14.64 -1.98 11.20
C SER A 42 13.90 -1.09 12.22
N ILE A 43 13.09 -0.14 11.73
CA ILE A 43 12.34 0.77 12.61
C ILE A 43 11.32 -0.02 13.43
N GLY A 44 11.56 -0.06 14.75
CA GLY A 44 10.69 -0.69 15.73
C GLY A 44 10.36 0.21 16.93
N PRO A 45 9.69 -0.32 17.97
CA PRO A 45 9.09 0.48 19.05
C PRO A 45 10.01 1.45 19.79
N GLN A 46 11.32 1.23 19.76
CA GLN A 46 12.33 2.10 20.38
C GLN A 46 12.67 3.34 19.53
N HIS A 47 12.33 3.33 18.24
CA HIS A 47 12.68 4.40 17.31
C HIS A 47 11.64 5.55 17.39
N PRO A 48 12.06 6.83 17.39
CA PRO A 48 11.15 7.97 17.57
C PRO A 48 10.10 8.12 16.45
N ALA A 49 10.43 7.65 15.24
CA ALA A 49 9.50 7.63 14.12
C ALA A 49 8.60 6.38 14.11
N TYR A 50 8.66 5.50 15.12
CA TYR A 50 7.76 4.35 15.18
C TYR A 50 6.37 4.79 15.65
N ARG A 51 5.33 4.32 14.96
CA ARG A 51 3.95 4.61 15.33
C ARG A 51 3.20 3.32 15.64
N HIS A 52 2.64 3.24 16.84
CA HIS A 52 1.84 2.09 17.27
C HIS A 52 0.53 1.97 16.49
N LEU A 53 0.06 0.74 16.30
CA LEU A 53 -1.28 0.48 15.76
C LEU A 53 -2.36 1.09 16.68
N PRO A 54 -3.43 1.67 16.12
CA PRO A 54 -4.57 2.14 16.91
C PRO A 54 -5.34 0.97 17.52
N PRO A 55 -6.29 1.23 18.44
CA PRO A 55 -7.26 0.23 18.87
C PRO A 55 -8.00 -0.37 17.67
N PHE A 56 -8.18 -1.69 17.69
CA PHE A 56 -8.76 -2.39 16.56
C PHE A 56 -10.28 -2.17 16.45
N LEU A 57 -10.74 -2.18 15.21
CA LEU A 57 -12.11 -2.06 14.75
C LEU A 57 -12.53 -3.34 14.02
N SER A 58 -13.83 -3.53 13.85
CA SER A 58 -14.33 -4.51 12.88
C SER A 58 -14.04 -4.04 11.44
N MET A 59 -13.97 -4.97 10.49
CA MET A 59 -13.85 -4.63 9.05
C MET A 59 -14.94 -3.67 8.58
N HIS A 60 -16.17 -3.88 9.06
CA HIS A 60 -17.30 -3.00 8.78
C HIS A 60 -17.07 -1.57 9.27
N ASP A 61 -16.61 -1.41 10.52
CA ASP A 61 -16.41 -0.08 11.11
C ASP A 61 -15.20 0.64 10.50
N ALA A 62 -14.12 -0.10 10.20
CA ALA A 62 -12.98 0.42 9.46
C ALA A 62 -13.40 0.89 8.06
N TYR A 63 -14.18 0.09 7.33
CA TYR A 63 -14.76 0.49 6.05
C TYR A 63 -15.63 1.76 6.17
N ARG A 64 -16.57 1.79 7.12
CA ARG A 64 -17.44 2.97 7.32
C ARG A 64 -16.62 4.22 7.64
N ARG A 65 -15.58 4.10 8.46
CA ARG A 65 -14.67 5.19 8.82
C ARG A 65 -13.88 5.69 7.62
N LEU A 66 -13.38 4.80 6.77
CA LEU A 66 -12.69 5.18 5.54
C LEU A 66 -13.62 5.98 4.62
N ILE A 67 -14.83 5.46 4.38
CA ILE A 67 -15.78 6.09 3.46
C ILE A 67 -16.34 7.41 4.00
N SER A 68 -16.65 7.51 5.29
CA SER A 68 -17.22 8.73 5.86
C SER A 68 -16.27 9.92 5.74
N ARG A 69 -14.96 9.68 5.87
CA ARG A 69 -13.95 10.74 5.72
C ARG A 69 -13.83 11.26 4.29
N HIS A 70 -14.25 10.49 3.28
CA HIS A 70 -14.34 10.95 1.89
C HIS A 70 -15.58 11.80 1.59
N GLN A 71 -16.54 11.90 2.51
CA GLN A 71 -17.77 12.67 2.29
C GLN A 71 -17.61 14.18 2.60
N GLY A 72 -16.53 14.58 3.26
CA GLY A 72 -16.21 15.98 3.55
C GLY A 72 -15.21 16.61 2.58
N GLU A 73 -15.20 17.94 2.52
CA GLU A 73 -14.14 18.72 1.87
C GLU A 73 -12.97 18.91 2.84
N GLU A 74 -12.00 18.01 2.79
CA GLU A 74 -10.73 18.20 3.50
C GLU A 74 -9.94 19.33 2.84
N SER A 75 -9.56 20.32 3.64
CA SER A 75 -8.96 21.58 3.15
C SER A 75 -7.72 22.00 3.93
N SER A 76 -7.18 21.12 4.78
CA SER A 76 -5.93 21.39 5.46
C SER A 76 -4.78 21.71 4.47
N PRO A 77 -3.84 22.60 4.84
CA PRO A 77 -2.72 22.97 3.97
C PRO A 77 -1.92 21.77 3.47
N ASP A 78 -1.69 20.78 4.32
CA ASP A 78 -0.95 19.56 3.99
C ASP A 78 -1.69 18.72 2.95
N TRP A 79 -3.01 18.56 3.12
CA TRP A 79 -3.85 17.84 2.16
C TRP A 79 -3.87 18.55 0.81
N GLN A 80 -3.98 19.88 0.80
CA GLN A 80 -3.94 20.67 -0.44
C GLN A 80 -2.58 20.60 -1.13
N ALA A 81 -1.48 20.57 -0.37
CA ALA A 81 -0.14 20.38 -0.92
C ALA A 81 0.02 18.99 -1.54
N ALA A 82 -0.40 17.94 -0.83
CA ALA A 82 -0.41 16.57 -1.33
C ALA A 82 -1.28 16.44 -2.59
N LEU A 83 -2.45 17.10 -2.63
CA LEU A 83 -3.33 17.06 -3.79
C LEU A 83 -2.66 17.67 -5.02
N ARG A 84 -1.98 18.82 -4.88
CA ARG A 84 -1.26 19.44 -5.99
C ARG A 84 -0.19 18.52 -6.56
N ARG A 85 0.64 17.92 -5.70
CA ARG A 85 1.69 16.97 -6.11
C ARG A 85 1.12 15.71 -6.73
N TYR A 86 0.01 15.19 -6.19
CA TYR A 86 -0.73 14.08 -6.78
C TYR A 86 -1.22 14.41 -8.19
N LEU A 87 -1.90 15.54 -8.39
CA LEU A 87 -2.41 15.94 -9.69
C LEU A 87 -1.30 16.14 -10.73
N GLU A 88 -0.19 16.75 -10.32
CA GLU A 88 1.01 16.88 -11.15
C GLU A 88 1.58 15.51 -11.55
N ALA A 89 1.73 14.60 -10.59
CA ALA A 89 2.23 13.25 -10.85
C ALA A 89 1.29 12.41 -11.75
N MET A 90 -0.02 12.65 -11.65
CA MET A 90 -1.04 12.00 -12.47
C MET A 90 -1.12 12.54 -13.91
N SER A 91 -0.44 13.65 -14.24
CA SER A 91 -0.44 14.21 -15.59
C SER A 91 0.33 13.36 -16.61
N ALA A 92 1.24 12.50 -16.15
CA ALA A 92 1.99 11.58 -17.00
C ALA A 92 1.18 10.34 -17.38
N GLN A 93 1.28 9.88 -18.63
CA GLN A 93 0.53 8.73 -19.14
C GLN A 93 0.96 7.39 -18.54
N TYR A 94 2.26 7.18 -18.39
CA TYR A 94 2.85 5.91 -17.93
C TYR A 94 3.55 6.08 -16.60
N GLY A 95 3.79 4.96 -15.90
CA GLY A 95 4.45 4.89 -14.60
C GLY A 95 5.93 5.28 -14.57
N SER A 96 6.51 5.25 -13.37
CA SER A 96 7.95 5.41 -13.14
C SER A 96 8.40 4.51 -11.99
N LEU A 97 9.72 4.25 -11.91
CA LEU A 97 10.31 3.27 -10.99
C LEU A 97 10.48 3.78 -9.55
N ASP A 98 10.25 5.05 -9.28
CA ASP A 98 10.52 5.66 -7.98
C ASP A 98 9.30 6.40 -7.41
N LEU A 99 8.40 6.88 -8.28
CA LEU A 99 7.19 7.59 -7.86
C LEU A 99 6.35 6.80 -6.84
N PRO A 100 6.08 5.48 -7.00
CA PRO A 100 5.29 4.71 -6.03
C PRO A 100 5.70 4.94 -4.57
N ILE A 101 7.01 4.90 -4.30
CA ILE A 101 7.55 5.06 -2.95
C ILE A 101 7.51 6.54 -2.54
N LYS A 102 7.87 7.45 -3.45
CA LYS A 102 7.91 8.89 -3.17
C LYS A 102 6.54 9.48 -2.84
N MET A 103 5.50 9.00 -3.50
CA MET A 103 4.15 9.53 -3.30
C MET A 103 3.36 8.87 -2.16
N PHE A 104 3.93 7.85 -1.50
CA PHE A 104 3.24 7.07 -0.47
C PHE A 104 2.61 7.95 0.62
N ASN A 105 3.38 8.90 1.17
CA ASN A 105 2.89 9.78 2.24
C ASN A 105 1.77 10.72 1.76
N ASP A 106 1.82 11.16 0.51
CA ASP A 106 0.77 12.00 -0.08
C ASP A 106 -0.49 11.18 -0.33
N LEU A 107 -0.37 9.96 -0.87
CA LEU A 107 -1.50 9.02 -1.00
C LEU A 107 -2.11 8.71 0.37
N ASP A 108 -1.30 8.50 1.40
CA ASP A 108 -1.77 8.25 2.76
C ASP A 108 -2.49 9.48 3.33
N THR A 109 -1.96 10.68 3.07
CA THR A 109 -2.60 11.94 3.48
C THR A 109 -3.95 12.13 2.78
N LEU A 110 -4.01 11.88 1.47
CA LEU A 110 -5.17 12.10 0.64
C LEU A 110 -6.27 11.05 0.85
N ILE A 111 -5.89 9.79 1.01
CA ILE A 111 -6.80 8.64 0.97
C ILE A 111 -7.07 8.07 2.36
N PHE A 112 -6.02 7.90 3.16
CA PHE A 112 -6.09 7.17 4.43
C PHE A 112 -5.91 8.09 5.65
N HIS A 113 -5.90 9.41 5.43
CA HIS A 113 -5.80 10.45 6.46
C HIS A 113 -4.61 10.27 7.39
N SER A 114 -3.46 10.01 6.80
CA SER A 114 -2.21 9.78 7.51
C SER A 114 -2.24 8.56 8.44
N ASP A 115 -3.12 7.57 8.25
CA ASP A 115 -3.18 6.41 9.14
C ASP A 115 -2.05 5.38 8.86
N LEU A 116 -1.39 5.43 7.70
CA LEU A 116 -0.37 4.45 7.30
C LEU A 116 1.07 4.94 7.52
N LYS A 117 1.31 6.25 7.43
CA LYS A 117 2.61 6.90 7.60
C LYS A 117 3.22 6.42 8.91
N HIS A 118 4.48 5.98 8.81
CA HIS A 118 5.31 5.44 9.88
C HIS A 118 4.85 4.09 10.47
N ARG A 119 3.69 3.56 10.10
CA ARG A 119 3.24 2.18 10.41
C ARG A 119 3.56 1.17 9.32
N VAL A 120 3.76 1.67 8.10
CA VAL A 120 4.10 0.87 6.92
C VAL A 120 5.57 1.04 6.57
N ASN A 121 6.17 -0.06 6.12
CA ASN A 121 7.45 -0.09 5.43
C ASN A 121 7.24 -0.49 3.96
N MET A 122 7.57 0.38 3.02
CA MET A 122 7.40 0.13 1.59
C MET A 122 8.75 0.02 0.89
N ARG A 123 8.93 -1.01 0.05
CA ARG A 123 10.17 -1.21 -0.73
C ARG A 123 9.88 -1.86 -2.09
N TRP A 124 10.83 -1.76 -3.01
CA TRP A 124 10.90 -2.64 -4.18
C TRP A 124 11.39 -4.02 -3.77
N GLU A 125 10.86 -5.09 -4.36
CA GLU A 125 11.34 -6.46 -4.17
C GLU A 125 10.93 -7.32 -5.37
N THR A 126 11.62 -8.44 -5.61
CA THR A 126 11.13 -9.45 -6.55
C THR A 126 10.02 -10.27 -5.91
N CYS A 127 8.80 -10.14 -6.45
CA CYS A 127 7.65 -10.85 -5.92
C CYS A 127 7.69 -12.36 -6.20
N ARG A 128 8.52 -12.81 -7.16
CA ARG A 128 8.79 -14.23 -7.41
C ARG A 128 9.39 -14.94 -6.20
N ARG A 129 10.17 -14.22 -5.38
CA ARG A 129 10.78 -14.77 -4.17
C ARG A 129 9.81 -14.91 -3.00
N VAL A 130 8.63 -14.29 -3.08
CA VAL A 130 7.66 -14.27 -1.97
C VAL A 130 6.85 -15.59 -1.90
N GLY A 131 7.12 -16.58 -2.75
CA GLY A 131 6.57 -17.94 -2.64
C GLY A 131 5.06 -18.06 -2.89
N LEU A 132 4.39 -16.96 -3.23
CA LEU A 132 2.94 -16.88 -3.42
C LEU A 132 2.50 -16.89 -4.89
N CYS A 133 3.42 -16.69 -5.84
CA CYS A 133 3.06 -16.66 -7.25
C CYS A 133 2.75 -18.08 -7.75
N ARG A 134 1.53 -18.27 -8.27
CA ARG A 134 1.24 -19.40 -9.15
C ARG A 134 2.17 -19.30 -10.38
N PRO A 135 2.61 -20.42 -10.97
CA PRO A 135 3.28 -20.34 -12.26
C PRO A 135 2.33 -19.61 -13.21
N TYR A 136 2.83 -18.58 -13.90
CA TYR A 136 2.14 -17.75 -14.92
C TYR A 136 1.41 -16.46 -14.46
N GLU A 137 1.24 -16.18 -13.16
CA GLU A 137 0.67 -14.90 -12.69
C GLU A 137 1.78 -13.92 -12.26
N THR A 138 1.72 -12.68 -12.75
CA THR A 138 2.67 -11.62 -12.38
C THR A 138 2.06 -10.79 -11.27
N LEU A 139 2.42 -11.09 -10.03
CA LEU A 139 2.06 -10.29 -8.87
C LEU A 139 2.62 -8.86 -9.03
N LEU A 140 1.77 -7.84 -8.98
CA LEU A 140 2.18 -6.43 -9.13
C LEU A 140 2.72 -5.84 -7.82
N GLY A 141 2.19 -6.28 -6.69
CA GLY A 141 2.59 -5.88 -5.36
C GLY A 141 2.05 -6.83 -4.31
N ILE A 142 2.52 -6.68 -3.08
CA ILE A 142 2.01 -7.43 -1.93
C ILE A 142 2.12 -6.66 -0.63
N THR A 143 1.11 -6.85 0.20
CA THR A 143 1.08 -6.37 1.58
C THR A 143 1.16 -7.54 2.55
N MET A 144 2.12 -7.48 3.45
CA MET A 144 2.34 -8.46 4.50
C MET A 144 2.06 -7.85 5.86
N ALA A 145 1.30 -8.58 6.67
CA ALA A 145 1.09 -8.31 8.09
C ALA A 145 2.41 -8.14 8.86
N PRO A 146 2.39 -7.46 10.02
CA PRO A 146 3.44 -7.59 11.01
C PRO A 146 3.52 -9.05 11.47
N THR A 147 4.67 -9.69 11.33
CA THR A 147 4.81 -11.14 11.62
C THR A 147 5.24 -11.40 13.06
N ASN A 148 6.08 -10.54 13.64
CA ASN A 148 6.61 -10.68 14.99
C ASN A 148 7.14 -9.32 15.52
N TRP A 149 7.62 -9.30 16.77
CA TRP A 149 8.25 -8.11 17.38
C TRP A 149 9.48 -7.58 16.63
N ALA A 150 10.15 -8.43 15.84
CA ALA A 150 11.29 -8.02 15.02
C ALA A 150 10.86 -7.30 13.73
N ILE A 151 9.63 -7.51 13.25
CA ILE A 151 9.02 -6.75 12.14
C ILE A 151 7.71 -6.12 12.61
N PRO A 152 7.79 -4.99 13.31
CA PRO A 152 6.66 -4.39 14.01
C PRO A 152 5.81 -3.48 13.12
N ARG A 153 6.13 -3.42 11.81
CA ARG A 153 5.46 -2.58 10.80
C ARG A 153 4.89 -3.45 9.68
N ILE A 154 3.77 -3.02 9.13
CA ILE A 154 3.17 -3.64 7.93
C ILE A 154 4.11 -3.43 6.76
N ARG A 155 4.30 -4.43 5.91
CA ARG A 155 5.25 -4.35 4.78
C ARG A 155 4.52 -4.34 3.46
N ILE A 156 4.75 -3.31 2.65
CA ILE A 156 4.35 -3.29 1.25
C ILE A 156 5.59 -3.56 0.40
N ARG A 157 5.47 -4.45 -0.59
CA ARG A 157 6.51 -4.73 -1.57
C ARG A 157 5.92 -4.59 -2.97
N ILE A 158 6.51 -3.70 -3.78
CA ILE A 158 6.10 -3.53 -5.17
C ILE A 158 7.06 -4.31 -6.06
N ASN A 159 6.52 -5.02 -7.05
CA ASN A 159 7.30 -5.95 -7.85
C ASN A 159 8.27 -5.22 -8.76
N ILE A 160 9.56 -5.45 -8.56
CA ILE A 160 10.61 -4.90 -9.40
C ILE A 160 10.72 -5.55 -10.78
N ASP A 161 10.20 -6.77 -10.93
CA ASP A 161 10.28 -7.52 -12.19
C ASP A 161 9.31 -6.95 -13.26
N VAL A 162 8.46 -6.01 -12.88
CA VAL A 162 7.52 -5.31 -13.77
C VAL A 162 8.16 -4.07 -14.36
N ASP A 163 8.09 -3.91 -15.69
CA ASP A 163 8.53 -2.68 -16.36
C ASP A 163 7.47 -1.58 -16.22
N TRP A 164 7.43 -0.94 -15.05
CA TRP A 164 6.46 0.09 -14.66
C TRP A 164 6.35 1.28 -15.61
N ARG A 165 7.38 1.53 -16.43
CA ARG A 165 7.39 2.58 -17.45
C ARG A 165 6.46 2.28 -18.63
N LYS A 166 5.99 1.03 -18.76
CA LYS A 166 5.01 0.59 -19.76
C LYS A 166 3.60 0.43 -19.20
N VAL A 167 3.46 0.51 -17.88
CA VAL A 167 2.18 0.37 -17.19
C VAL A 167 1.50 1.74 -17.16
N PRO A 168 0.18 1.84 -17.45
CA PRO A 168 -0.57 3.07 -17.28
C PRO A 168 -0.38 3.67 -15.88
N ARG A 169 -0.20 4.99 -15.78
CA ARG A 169 0.03 5.68 -14.50
C ARG A 169 -1.10 5.40 -13.49
N THR A 170 -2.34 5.32 -13.97
CA THR A 170 -3.54 5.00 -13.16
C THR A 170 -3.50 3.58 -12.59
N GLN A 171 -2.91 2.63 -13.30
CA GLN A 171 -2.74 1.25 -12.84
C GLN A 171 -1.56 1.14 -11.88
N LEU A 172 -0.42 1.79 -12.16
CA LEU A 172 0.70 1.82 -11.23
C LEU A 172 0.31 2.40 -9.87
N ILE A 173 -0.34 3.57 -9.87
CA ILE A 173 -0.78 4.21 -8.63
C ILE A 173 -1.94 3.43 -8.02
N GLY A 174 -2.82 2.86 -8.85
CA GLY A 174 -3.89 1.97 -8.41
C GLY A 174 -3.37 0.74 -7.67
N THR A 175 -2.30 0.09 -8.15
CA THR A 175 -1.64 -1.01 -7.42
C THR A 175 -1.11 -0.55 -6.07
N VAL A 176 -0.45 0.61 -6.01
CA VAL A 176 0.04 1.15 -4.72
C VAL A 176 -1.12 1.38 -3.76
N VAL A 177 -2.22 2.00 -4.23
CA VAL A 177 -3.40 2.24 -3.40
C VAL A 177 -4.10 0.95 -2.99
N HIS A 178 -4.12 -0.08 -3.84
CA HIS A 178 -4.62 -1.41 -3.52
C HIS A 178 -3.83 -2.01 -2.33
N GLU A 179 -2.50 -1.98 -2.40
CA GLU A 179 -1.65 -2.45 -1.29
C GLU A 179 -1.81 -1.59 -0.03
N MET A 180 -1.94 -0.28 -0.19
CA MET A 180 -2.23 0.62 0.94
C MET A 180 -3.59 0.33 1.58
N LEU A 181 -4.58 -0.12 0.81
CA LEU A 181 -5.88 -0.53 1.34
C LEU A 181 -5.76 -1.80 2.19
N HIS A 182 -4.96 -2.79 1.75
CA HIS A 182 -4.63 -3.94 2.59
C HIS A 182 -3.95 -3.47 3.88
N ALA A 183 -2.99 -2.55 3.77
CA ALA A 183 -2.30 -2.01 4.94
C ALA A 183 -3.24 -1.27 5.88
N TYR A 184 -4.22 -0.52 5.36
CA TYR A 184 -5.23 0.15 6.16
C TYR A 184 -6.05 -0.83 7.01
N PHE A 185 -6.50 -1.94 6.42
CA PHE A 185 -7.21 -2.97 7.17
C PHE A 185 -6.29 -3.70 8.16
N TYR A 186 -5.02 -3.93 7.86
CA TYR A 186 -4.07 -4.43 8.88
C TYR A 186 -3.90 -3.44 10.04
N VAL A 187 -3.82 -2.12 9.77
CA VAL A 187 -3.68 -1.09 10.81
C VAL A 187 -4.89 -1.08 11.74
N HIS A 188 -6.11 -1.13 11.20
CA HIS A 188 -7.33 -0.94 11.98
C HIS A 188 -7.99 -2.22 12.44
N CYS A 189 -7.80 -3.36 11.77
CA CYS A 189 -8.46 -4.62 12.14
C CYS A 189 -7.49 -5.65 12.73
N GLY A 190 -6.18 -5.47 12.54
CA GLY A 190 -5.16 -6.46 12.87
C GLY A 190 -5.27 -7.72 12.00
N VAL A 191 -4.29 -8.62 12.13
CA VAL A 191 -4.19 -9.83 11.28
C VAL A 191 -5.40 -10.76 11.46
N ALA A 192 -5.84 -10.97 12.70
CA ALA A 192 -6.97 -11.84 13.00
C ALA A 192 -8.32 -11.22 12.62
N GLY A 193 -8.43 -9.89 12.66
CA GLY A 193 -9.66 -9.16 12.37
C GLY A 193 -9.81 -8.74 10.91
N GLN A 194 -8.77 -8.86 10.07
CA GLN A 194 -8.84 -8.52 8.65
C GLN A 194 -9.64 -9.53 7.80
N ARG A 195 -9.98 -10.71 8.33
CA ARG A 195 -10.79 -11.69 7.58
C ARG A 195 -12.12 -11.07 7.20
N ASP A 196 -12.27 -10.76 5.91
CA ASP A 196 -13.45 -10.11 5.38
C ASP A 196 -14.59 -11.12 5.19
N VAL A 197 -15.82 -10.62 5.06
CA VAL A 197 -16.99 -11.43 4.77
C VAL A 197 -16.89 -11.90 3.32
N VAL A 198 -16.97 -13.22 3.11
CA VAL A 198 -16.97 -13.86 1.78
C VAL A 198 -18.39 -14.37 1.50
N MET A 199 -19.04 -13.82 0.47
CA MET A 199 -20.43 -14.15 0.10
C MET A 199 -20.54 -15.14 -1.08
N GLY A 200 -19.47 -15.90 -1.36
CA GLY A 200 -19.34 -16.80 -2.51
C GLY A 200 -18.79 -16.10 -3.77
N GLY A 201 -18.53 -16.88 -4.83
CA GLY A 201 -17.84 -16.42 -6.04
C GLY A 201 -16.31 -16.56 -5.96
N ARG A 202 -15.57 -15.67 -6.64
CA ARG A 202 -14.09 -15.60 -6.62
C ARG A 202 -13.52 -14.67 -5.53
N MET A 203 -14.30 -14.32 -4.51
CA MET A 203 -13.80 -13.55 -3.35
C MET A 203 -12.97 -14.45 -2.42
N ASP A 204 -11.92 -13.90 -1.84
CA ASP A 204 -11.12 -14.55 -0.79
C ASP A 204 -11.12 -13.74 0.52
N GLU A 205 -10.46 -14.27 1.56
CA GLU A 205 -10.41 -13.63 2.88
C GLU A 205 -9.71 -12.25 2.89
N GLY A 206 -8.88 -11.95 1.88
CA GLY A 206 -8.21 -10.66 1.69
C GLY A 206 -9.00 -9.67 0.82
N HIS A 207 -9.87 -10.17 -0.06
CA HIS A 207 -10.64 -9.41 -1.05
C HIS A 207 -12.16 -9.60 -0.91
N GLY A 208 -12.65 -9.67 0.33
CA GLY A 208 -14.07 -9.84 0.62
C GLY A 208 -14.90 -8.58 0.43
N VAL A 209 -16.10 -8.57 1.02
CA VAL A 209 -17.13 -7.56 0.76
C VAL A 209 -16.67 -6.14 1.08
N TYR A 210 -16.05 -5.90 2.23
CA TYR A 210 -15.68 -4.55 2.67
C TYR A 210 -14.46 -4.01 1.94
N PHE A 211 -13.46 -4.86 1.70
CA PHE A 211 -12.28 -4.53 0.92
C PHE A 211 -12.68 -4.13 -0.50
N TYR A 212 -13.46 -4.98 -1.16
CA TYR A 212 -13.91 -4.73 -2.52
C TYR A 212 -14.75 -3.45 -2.61
N ALA A 213 -15.70 -3.26 -1.69
CA ALA A 213 -16.52 -2.05 -1.64
C ALA A 213 -15.67 -0.78 -1.45
N ALA A 214 -14.67 -0.80 -0.57
CA ALA A 214 -13.73 0.31 -0.39
C ALA A 214 -12.94 0.59 -1.67
N GLY A 215 -12.30 -0.42 -2.25
CA GLY A 215 -11.49 -0.28 -3.46
C GLY A 215 -12.30 0.30 -4.62
N ARG A 216 -13.52 -0.17 -4.85
CA ARG A 216 -14.39 0.36 -5.93
C ARG A 216 -14.77 1.82 -5.72
N GLN A 217 -14.92 2.27 -4.47
CA GLN A 217 -15.15 3.69 -4.19
C GLN A 217 -13.89 4.53 -4.45
N LEU A 218 -12.72 4.03 -4.05
CA LEU A 218 -11.44 4.69 -4.30
C LEU A 218 -11.14 4.81 -5.80
N GLU A 219 -11.35 3.74 -6.59
CA GLU A 219 -11.20 3.77 -8.06
C GLU A 219 -12.02 4.89 -8.69
N ARG A 220 -13.30 5.00 -8.31
CA ARG A 220 -14.20 6.03 -8.86
C ARG A 220 -13.78 7.43 -8.45
N ARG A 221 -13.45 7.63 -7.17
CA ARG A 221 -13.08 8.95 -6.63
C ARG A 221 -11.78 9.47 -7.24
N TRP A 222 -10.77 8.60 -7.33
CA TRP A 222 -9.41 8.99 -7.72
C TRP A 222 -9.06 8.68 -9.18
N ARG A 223 -9.98 8.05 -9.92
CA ARG A 223 -9.82 7.61 -11.32
C ARG A 223 -8.62 6.68 -11.49
N LEU A 224 -8.49 5.74 -10.56
CA LEU A 224 -7.43 4.73 -10.53
C LEU A 224 -7.96 3.37 -10.98
N THR A 225 -7.03 2.47 -11.33
CA THR A 225 -7.32 1.06 -11.63
C THR A 225 -6.70 0.21 -10.53
N LEU A 226 -7.50 -0.13 -9.51
CA LEU A 226 -7.07 -0.93 -8.35
C LEU A 226 -7.30 -2.42 -8.57
N PHE A 227 -8.28 -2.76 -9.41
CA PHE A 227 -8.60 -4.13 -9.79
C PHE A 227 -8.40 -4.30 -11.29
N ASP A 228 -7.96 -5.49 -11.70
CA ASP A 228 -7.86 -5.80 -13.12
C ASP A 228 -9.28 -5.72 -13.74
N PRO A 229 -9.51 -4.94 -14.82
CA PRO A 229 -10.78 -4.94 -15.50
C PRO A 229 -11.18 -6.31 -16.06
N GLN A 230 -10.20 -7.18 -16.35
CA GLN A 230 -10.38 -8.55 -16.84
C GLN A 230 -10.48 -9.57 -15.70
N ASP A 231 -9.96 -9.23 -14.51
CA ASP A 231 -10.22 -9.94 -13.27
C ASP A 231 -10.76 -8.98 -12.19
N PRO A 232 -12.08 -8.67 -12.26
CA PRO A 232 -12.71 -7.71 -11.36
C PRO A 232 -12.71 -8.17 -9.90
N THR A 233 -12.13 -9.32 -9.55
CA THR A 233 -12.02 -9.79 -8.16
C THR A 233 -10.72 -9.41 -7.48
N GLY A 234 -9.72 -8.91 -8.22
CA GLY A 234 -8.48 -8.41 -7.63
C GLY A 234 -7.56 -9.50 -7.06
N LEU A 235 -7.81 -10.77 -7.38
CA LEU A 235 -6.89 -11.86 -7.08
C LEU A 235 -5.59 -11.61 -7.87
N CYS A 236 -4.56 -11.14 -7.17
CA CYS A 236 -3.21 -11.02 -7.70
C CYS A 236 -2.46 -12.35 -7.63
#